data_AF-A0A9N9V0C5-F1
#
_entry.id   AF-A0A9N9V0C5-F1
#
_cell.length_a   1.000
_cell.length_b   1.000
_cell.length_c   1.000
_cell.angle_alpha   90.00
_cell.angle_beta   90.00
_cell.angle_gamma   90.00
#
_symmetry.space_group_name_H-M   'P 1'
#
loop_
_entity.id
_entity.type
_entity.pdbx_description
1 polymer ?
#
loop_
_entity_poly.entity_id
_entity_poly.type
_entity_poly.pdbx_seq_one_letter_code
_entity_poly.pdbx_strand_id
1 'polypeptide(L)'
;MSSVIGWSFFSGSQAAPRFLNSLAIAIPGLSISIPGLLQDIWGGILKAVPKNKTSHSRKRHRQMAGKALKDVNHLCKCPGCGAVKRTHRLCENCLQEMRRIWREDYPNDKSI
;
A
#
# COMPACT_ATOMS: atom_id res chain seq x y z
N MET A 1 -1.90 41.95 8.34
CA MET A 1 -3.10 41.29 7.78
C MET A 1 -3.17 39.92 8.44
N SER A 2 -3.74 39.88 9.64
CA SER A 2 -3.80 38.67 10.48
C SER A 2 -5.05 37.90 10.10
N SER A 3 -4.89 36.72 9.49
CA SER A 3 -6.00 35.86 9.11
C SER A 3 -6.22 34.84 10.23
N VAL A 4 -7.34 34.98 10.93
CA VAL A 4 -7.76 34.15 12.05
C VAL A 4 -8.55 32.98 11.47
N ILE A 5 -7.99 31.78 11.50
CA ILE A 5 -8.66 30.56 11.04
C ILE A 5 -9.46 29.99 12.21
N GLY A 6 -10.79 30.16 12.14
CA GLY A 6 -11.74 29.65 13.12
C GLY A 6 -11.86 28.14 13.08
N TRP A 7 -11.85 27.51 14.25
CA TRP A 7 -12.10 26.08 14.42
C TRP A 7 -13.57 25.88 14.73
N SER A 8 -14.30 25.28 13.80
CA SER A 8 -15.68 24.85 14.02
C SER A 8 -15.68 23.60 14.91
N PHE A 9 -16.05 23.78 16.17
CA PHE A 9 -16.38 22.70 17.10
C PHE A 9 -17.64 21.98 16.61
N PHE A 10 -17.49 20.74 16.16
CA PHE A 10 -18.64 19.89 15.85
C PHE A 10 -19.14 19.27 17.15
N SER A 11 -20.21 19.84 17.71
CA SER A 11 -20.99 19.26 18.80
C SER A 11 -21.92 18.20 18.22
N GLY A 12 -21.57 16.92 18.42
CA GLY A 12 -22.38 15.78 17.99
C GLY A 12 -22.67 14.84 19.15
N SER A 13 -23.84 15.06 19.75
CA SER A 13 -24.68 14.22 20.63
C SER A 13 -24.12 12.95 21.28
N GLN A 14 -24.30 12.86 22.60
CA GLN A 14 -24.08 11.68 23.42
C GLN A 14 -25.19 10.63 23.21
N ALA A 15 -24.80 9.38 22.95
CA ALA A 15 -25.65 8.21 23.13
C ALA A 15 -24.84 7.10 23.82
N ALA A 16 -25.08 6.91 25.11
CA ALA A 16 -24.65 5.75 25.87
C ALA A 16 -25.83 4.74 25.99
N PRO A 17 -25.66 3.56 26.60
CA PRO A 17 -25.28 2.32 25.93
C PRO A 17 -26.42 1.29 25.98
N ARG A 18 -26.52 0.42 24.96
CA ARG A 18 -27.32 -0.81 25.05
C ARG A 18 -26.39 -2.02 25.23
N PHE A 19 -26.38 -2.44 26.48
CA PHE A 19 -26.04 -3.73 27.06
C PHE A 19 -26.01 -4.95 26.12
N LEU A 20 -25.10 -5.87 26.47
CA LEU A 20 -24.98 -7.31 26.14
C LEU A 20 -24.15 -7.70 24.91
N ASN A 21 -22.97 -8.28 25.16
CA ASN A 21 -22.70 -9.69 24.83
C ASN A 21 -21.38 -10.15 25.47
N SER A 22 -21.49 -10.84 26.62
CA SER A 22 -20.38 -11.63 27.19
C SER A 22 -20.35 -12.97 26.46
N LEU A 23 -19.44 -13.10 25.48
CA LEU A 23 -19.16 -14.37 24.81
C LEU A 23 -18.04 -15.10 25.56
N ALA A 24 -18.43 -15.98 26.48
CA ALA A 24 -17.53 -16.98 27.04
C ALA A 24 -17.60 -18.24 26.16
N ILE A 25 -16.50 -18.58 25.49
CA ILE A 25 -16.35 -19.83 24.75
C ILE A 25 -15.84 -20.88 25.74
N ALA A 26 -16.69 -21.83 26.11
CA ALA A 26 -16.34 -22.92 27.01
C ALA A 26 -15.74 -24.09 26.21
N ILE A 27 -14.42 -24.26 26.26
CA ILE A 27 -13.74 -25.51 25.91
C ILE A 27 -13.47 -26.23 27.25
N PRO A 28 -13.86 -27.51 27.42
CA PRO A 28 -13.74 -28.19 28.70
C PRO A 28 -12.26 -28.34 29.09
N GLY A 29 -11.89 -27.80 30.26
CA GLY A 29 -10.58 -28.02 30.89
C GLY A 29 -9.58 -26.86 30.82
N LEU A 30 -9.86 -25.79 30.08
CA LEU A 30 -9.00 -24.60 30.04
C LEU A 30 -9.86 -23.34 30.15
N SER A 31 -10.15 -22.91 31.38
CA SER A 31 -10.66 -21.55 31.63
C SER A 31 -9.48 -20.58 31.45
N ILE A 32 -9.15 -20.25 30.20
CA ILE A 32 -8.22 -19.16 29.91
C ILE A 32 -8.93 -17.90 30.37
N SER A 33 -8.56 -17.41 31.55
CA SER A 33 -8.97 -16.10 32.02
C SER A 33 -8.34 -15.09 31.06
N ILE A 34 -9.17 -14.54 30.19
CA ILE A 34 -8.83 -13.53 29.20
C ILE A 34 -8.46 -12.14 29.81
N PRO A 35 -8.57 -11.79 31.13
CA PRO A 35 -8.37 -10.38 31.49
C PRO A 35 -6.90 -9.93 31.50
N GLY A 36 -5.93 -10.83 31.72
CA GLY A 36 -4.50 -10.44 31.78
C GLY A 36 -3.87 -10.15 30.42
N LEU A 37 -4.04 -11.08 29.47
CA LEU A 37 -3.50 -10.94 28.11
C LEU A 37 -4.19 -9.83 27.31
N LEU A 38 -5.51 -9.66 27.47
CA LEU A 38 -6.21 -8.57 26.78
C LEU A 38 -5.83 -7.20 27.36
N GLN A 39 -5.65 -7.04 28.67
CA GLN A 39 -5.26 -5.75 29.25
C GLN A 39 -3.90 -5.26 28.75
N ASP A 40 -2.91 -6.15 28.60
CA ASP A 40 -1.60 -5.79 28.04
C ASP A 40 -1.70 -5.39 26.56
N ILE A 41 -2.56 -6.07 25.79
CA ILE A 41 -2.82 -5.73 24.38
C ILE A 41 -3.53 -4.36 24.27
N TRP A 42 -4.53 -4.10 25.12
CA TRP A 42 -5.27 -2.83 25.15
C TRP A 42 -4.39 -1.65 25.60
N GLY A 43 -3.51 -1.86 26.59
CA GLY A 43 -2.54 -0.86 27.05
C GLY A 43 -1.48 -0.54 26.00
N GLY A 44 -0.99 -1.55 25.26
CA GLY A 44 -0.02 -1.39 24.19
C GLY A 44 -0.58 -0.61 22.99
N ILE A 45 -1.80 -0.93 22.55
CA ILE A 45 -2.48 -0.27 21.43
C ILE A 45 -2.83 1.19 21.73
N LEU A 46 -3.36 1.49 22.93
CA LEU A 46 -3.67 2.87 23.32
C LEU A 46 -2.41 3.74 23.50
N LYS A 47 -1.26 3.12 23.78
CA LYS A 47 0.01 3.80 24.05
C LYS A 47 0.94 3.85 22.83
N ALA A 48 0.63 3.14 21.75
CA ALA A 48 1.42 3.08 20.50
C ALA A 48 1.23 4.33 19.61
N VAL A 49 1.13 5.51 20.21
CA VAL A 49 1.13 6.79 19.49
C VAL A 49 2.56 7.34 19.50
N PRO A 50 3.09 7.79 18.35
CA PRO A 50 4.39 8.44 18.33
C PRO A 50 4.41 9.63 19.27
N LYS A 51 5.27 9.58 20.29
CA LYS A 51 5.31 10.59 21.36
C LYS A 51 5.68 11.98 20.85
N ASN A 52 6.53 12.05 19.82
CA ASN A 52 7.11 13.29 19.31
C ASN A 52 7.22 13.27 17.77
N LYS A 53 7.14 14.46 17.15
CA LYS A 53 7.39 14.64 15.72
C LYS A 53 8.85 14.31 15.39
N THR A 54 9.07 13.56 14.31
CA THR A 54 10.42 13.23 13.85
C THR A 54 11.15 14.46 13.29
N SER A 55 12.45 14.59 13.55
CA SER A 55 13.29 15.66 12.98
C SER A 55 13.46 15.51 11.46
N HIS A 56 13.82 16.61 10.79
CA HIS A 56 14.06 16.63 9.35
C HIS A 56 15.16 15.63 8.92
N SER A 57 16.27 15.56 9.68
CA SER A 57 17.36 14.61 9.43
C SER A 57 16.89 13.15 9.51
N ARG A 58 16.18 12.77 10.58
CA ARG A 58 15.65 11.40 10.75
C ARG A 58 14.65 11.03 9.65
N LYS A 59 13.85 11.98 9.18
CA LYS A 59 12.96 11.79 8.02
C LYS A 59 13.76 11.55 6.74
N ARG A 60 14.78 12.37 6.46
CA ARG A 60 15.62 12.27 5.26
C ARG A 60 16.39 10.96 5.21
N HIS A 61 17.03 10.55 6.31
CA HIS A 61 17.73 9.26 6.35
C HIS A 61 16.77 8.09 6.12
N ARG A 62 15.58 8.12 6.72
CA ARG A 62 14.58 7.08 6.48
C ARG A 62 14.09 7.05 5.03
N GLN A 63 13.99 8.19 4.36
CA GLN A 63 13.43 8.28 3.01
C GLN A 63 14.47 8.07 1.89
N MET A 64 15.69 8.57 2.08
CA MET A 64 16.69 8.68 1.00
C MET A 64 17.90 7.76 1.17
N ALA A 65 18.24 7.32 2.38
CA ALA A 65 19.41 6.48 2.57
C ALA A 65 19.15 5.08 1.98
N GLY A 66 19.91 4.73 0.92
CA GLY A 66 19.82 3.41 0.27
C GLY A 66 18.53 3.13 -0.49
N LYS A 67 17.65 4.13 -0.64
CA LYS A 67 16.34 4.01 -1.31
C LYS A 67 16.28 4.73 -2.66
N ALA A 68 17.45 5.04 -3.24
CA ALA A 68 17.53 5.62 -4.56
C ALA A 68 16.98 4.64 -5.60
N LEU A 69 16.36 5.19 -6.66
CA LEU A 69 15.95 4.40 -7.81
C LEU A 69 17.23 3.83 -8.46
N LYS A 70 17.24 2.51 -8.67
CA LYS A 70 18.37 1.84 -9.33
C LYS A 70 18.30 2.10 -10.82
N ASP A 71 19.44 2.43 -11.43
CA ASP A 71 19.54 2.59 -12.87
C ASP A 71 19.36 1.25 -13.59
N VAL A 72 18.67 1.30 -14.72
CA VAL A 72 18.42 0.14 -15.57
C VAL A 72 19.54 0.08 -16.61
N ASN A 73 20.55 -0.77 -16.37
CA ASN A 73 21.74 -0.86 -17.25
C ASN A 73 21.57 -1.82 -18.44
N HIS A 74 20.50 -2.59 -18.45
CA HIS A 74 20.32 -3.71 -19.36
C HIS A 74 19.44 -3.33 -20.57
N LEU A 75 19.83 -2.24 -21.25
CA LEU A 75 19.16 -1.72 -22.45
C LEU A 75 19.98 -2.07 -23.69
N CYS A 76 19.33 -2.58 -24.73
CA CYS A 76 19.93 -2.90 -26.03
C CYS A 76 19.11 -2.29 -27.18
N LYS A 77 19.73 -2.14 -28.35
CA LYS A 77 18.99 -1.77 -29.57
C LYS A 77 18.26 -2.97 -30.15
N CYS A 78 17.04 -2.78 -30.64
CA CYS A 78 16.28 -3.80 -31.33
C CYS A 78 16.87 -4.05 -32.73
N PRO A 79 17.07 -5.31 -33.14
CA PRO A 79 17.59 -5.62 -34.48
C PRO A 79 16.57 -5.35 -35.61
N GLY A 80 15.27 -5.31 -35.31
CA GLY A 80 14.22 -5.04 -36.30
C GLY A 80 14.00 -3.55 -36.52
N CYS A 81 13.59 -2.81 -35.48
CA CYS A 81 13.19 -1.41 -35.60
C CYS A 81 14.23 -0.39 -35.09
N GLY A 82 15.38 -0.83 -34.57
CA GLY A 82 16.42 0.05 -34.03
C GLY A 82 16.11 0.74 -32.70
N ALA A 83 14.87 0.65 -32.20
CA ALA A 83 14.45 1.25 -30.94
C ALA A 83 15.15 0.60 -29.72
N VAL A 84 15.28 1.35 -28.62
CA VAL A 84 15.84 0.85 -27.37
C VAL A 84 14.83 -0.11 -26.71
N LYS A 85 15.31 -1.28 -26.30
CA LYS A 85 14.52 -2.30 -25.59
C LYS A 85 15.31 -2.85 -24.39
N ARG A 86 14.63 -3.53 -23.47
CA ARG A 86 15.31 -4.30 -22.41
C ARG A 86 15.99 -5.55 -22.99
N THR A 87 17.13 -5.93 -22.44
CA THR A 87 17.79 -7.22 -22.71
C THR A 87 16.84 -8.37 -22.43
N HIS A 88 16.89 -9.43 -23.24
CA HIS A 88 16.07 -10.65 -23.09
C HIS A 88 14.54 -10.46 -23.20
N ARG A 89 14.06 -9.26 -23.55
CA ARG A 89 12.64 -9.01 -23.87
C ARG A 89 12.46 -8.72 -25.35
N LEU A 90 11.30 -9.09 -25.89
CA LEU A 90 10.90 -8.69 -27.24
C LEU A 90 10.65 -7.18 -27.27
N CYS A 91 10.89 -6.55 -28.43
CA CYS A 91 10.63 -5.12 -28.59
C CYS A 91 9.12 -4.86 -28.57
N GLU A 92 8.70 -3.90 -27.74
CA GLU A 92 7.29 -3.50 -27.61
C GLU A 92 6.76 -2.94 -28.93
N ASN A 93 7.57 -2.15 -29.64
CA ASN A 93 7.18 -1.55 -30.93
C ASN A 93 6.98 -2.62 -32.02
N CYS A 94 7.95 -3.52 -32.21
CA CYS A 94 7.81 -4.61 -33.18
C CYS A 94 6.64 -5.54 -32.85
N LEU A 95 6.42 -5.83 -31.57
CA LEU A 95 5.31 -6.68 -31.14
C LEU A 95 3.95 -6.01 -31.41
N GLN A 96 3.81 -4.71 -31.18
CA GLN A 96 2.58 -3.98 -31.49
C GLN A 96 2.30 -3.98 -33.00
N GLU A 97 3.33 -3.77 -33.82
CA GLU A 97 3.19 -3.78 -35.28
C GLU A 97 2.79 -5.17 -35.80
N MET A 98 3.49 -6.23 -35.38
CA MET A 98 3.13 -7.60 -35.76
C MET A 98 1.70 -7.94 -35.33
N ARG A 99 1.30 -7.53 -34.11
CA ARG A 99 -0.06 -7.77 -33.61
C ARG A 99 -1.11 -7.00 -34.40
N ARG A 100 -0.78 -5.82 -34.93
CA ARG A 100 -1.67 -5.06 -35.81
C ARG A 100 -1.86 -5.80 -37.13
N ILE A 101 -0.75 -6.16 -37.79
CA ILE A 101 -0.77 -6.89 -39.07
C ILE A 101 -1.57 -8.18 -38.94
N TRP A 102 -1.32 -9.01 -37.91
CA TRP A 102 -2.05 -10.26 -37.73
C TRP A 102 -3.56 -10.08 -37.50
N ARG A 103 -3.99 -8.99 -36.84
CA ARG A 103 -5.42 -8.69 -36.68
C ARG A 103 -6.08 -8.22 -37.98
N GLU A 104 -5.33 -7.53 -38.83
CA GLU A 104 -5.79 -7.11 -40.16
C GLU A 104 -5.90 -8.33 -41.09
N ASP A 105 -4.92 -9.24 -41.06
CA ASP A 105 -4.90 -10.44 -41.90
C ASP A 105 -5.96 -11.50 -41.50
N TYR A 106 -6.27 -11.62 -40.20
CA TYR A 106 -7.17 -12.66 -39.67
C TYR A 106 -8.31 -12.06 -38.82
N PRO A 107 -9.31 -11.39 -39.43
CA PRO A 107 -10.32 -10.63 -38.69
C PRO A 107 -11.31 -11.48 -37.86
N ASN A 108 -11.39 -12.79 -38.12
CA ASN A 108 -12.35 -13.69 -37.45
C ASN A 108 -11.72 -14.57 -36.35
N ASP A 109 -10.40 -14.57 -36.22
CA ASP A 109 -9.69 -15.19 -35.09
C ASP A 109 -9.66 -14.20 -33.91
N LYS A 110 -10.54 -14.43 -32.92
CA LYS A 110 -10.64 -13.58 -31.72
C LYS A 110 -9.81 -14.10 -30.54
N SER A 111 -8.87 -15.02 -30.77
CA SER A 111 -8.20 -15.77 -29.70
C SER A 111 -6.81 -15.24 -29.28
N ILE A 112 -6.37 -14.07 -29.79
CA ILE A 112 -5.01 -13.48 -29.60
C ILE A 112 -5.00 -12.11 -28.89
#